data_AF-A0AAV3R0B4-F1
#
_entry.id   AF-A0AAV3R0B4-F1
#
_cell.length_a   1.000
_cell.length_b   1.000
_cell.length_c   1.000
_cell.angle_alpha   90.00
_cell.angle_beta   90.00
_cell.angle_gamma   90.00
#
_symmetry.space_group_name_H-M   'P 1'
#
loop_
_entity.id
_entity.type
_entity.pdbx_description
1 polymer ?
#
loop_
_entity_poly.entity_id
_entity_poly.type
_entity_poly.pdbx_seq_one_letter_code
_entity_poly.pdbx_strand_id
1 'polypeptide(L)'
;MVTRSRNDITKPKKLTSLSASIIPSPFLHTPTCFTEAIKLPHWQQAMAEEFNALTQQHTWDLVPPNSTHNLIGSKWIFRVKLKANGTLDKYKAQLVAQGFKQQHGIDFDQTFSPVIKHATIRTVLTIAVSNKWSLRQLDVKNAFFNGTLSEVVYMKQPAGFTHPDFPTHHCKLRKSLYGLKQAPQAWFQKVSSYILSEGFDQTRLFNKLFKIIFLAGPDSGIGC
;
A
#
# COMPACT_ATOMS: atom_id res chain seq x y z
N MET A 1 -50.00 28.97 -2.29
CA MET A 1 -49.04 28.52 -1.26
C MET A 1 -47.66 29.01 -1.70
N VAL A 2 -47.21 30.14 -1.14
CA VAL A 2 -46.00 30.84 -1.59
C VAL A 2 -44.80 30.27 -0.83
N THR A 3 -43.92 29.54 -1.53
CA THR A 3 -42.63 29.13 -0.98
C THR A 3 -41.74 30.37 -0.90
N ARG A 4 -41.37 30.78 0.32
CA ARG A 4 -40.39 31.85 0.54
C ARG A 4 -39.07 31.50 -0.15
N SER A 5 -38.76 32.27 -1.19
CA SER A 5 -37.43 32.43 -1.76
C SER A 5 -36.42 32.70 -0.65
N ARG A 6 -35.43 31.80 -0.50
CA ARG A 6 -34.16 32.13 0.15
C ARG A 6 -33.28 32.83 -0.89
N ASN A 7 -33.59 34.10 -1.14
CA ASN A 7 -32.63 35.02 -1.72
C ASN A 7 -31.52 35.28 -0.67
N ASP A 8 -30.28 35.40 -1.14
CA ASP A 8 -29.13 35.91 -0.39
C ASP A 8 -28.57 35.07 0.77
N ILE A 9 -28.53 33.73 0.61
CA ILE A 9 -27.59 32.90 1.40
C ILE A 9 -26.40 32.50 0.52
N THR A 10 -25.58 33.48 0.16
CA THR A 10 -24.19 33.20 -0.23
C THR A 10 -23.38 33.06 1.04
N LYS A 11 -23.23 31.82 1.55
CA LYS A 11 -22.14 31.55 2.50
C LYS A 11 -20.85 31.70 1.70
N PRO A 12 -19.94 32.63 2.05
CA PRO A 12 -18.64 32.65 1.42
C PRO A 12 -18.00 31.28 1.64
N LYS A 13 -17.52 30.66 0.57
CA LYS A 13 -16.62 29.51 0.70
C LYS A 13 -15.46 30.01 1.57
N LYS A 14 -15.42 29.60 2.83
CA LYS A 14 -14.16 29.57 3.57
C LYS A 14 -13.31 28.55 2.83
N LEU A 15 -12.59 29.03 1.81
CA LEU A 15 -11.36 28.39 1.39
C LEU A 15 -10.45 28.52 2.60
N THR A 16 -10.49 27.51 3.47
CA THR A 16 -9.31 27.21 4.26
C THR A 16 -8.24 26.94 3.22
N SER A 17 -7.40 27.94 2.97
CA SER A 17 -6.08 27.69 2.41
C SER A 17 -5.46 26.67 3.35
N LEU A 18 -5.57 25.39 3.01
CA LEU A 18 -4.70 24.35 3.52
C LEU A 18 -3.34 24.58 2.84
N SER A 19 -2.78 25.76 3.03
CA SER A 19 -1.35 25.97 2.94
C SER A 19 -0.81 25.17 4.13
N ALA A 20 -0.51 23.90 3.89
CA ALA A 20 0.49 23.24 4.69
C ALA A 20 1.76 24.07 4.49
N SER A 21 2.05 24.96 5.43
CA SER A 21 3.43 25.39 5.60
C SER A 21 4.16 24.11 5.98
N ILE A 22 4.77 23.48 4.99
CA ILE A 22 5.96 22.70 5.26
C ILE A 22 6.90 23.76 5.79
N ILE A 23 6.89 24.01 7.09
CA ILE A 23 8.04 24.60 7.76
C ILE A 23 9.11 23.57 7.40
N PRO A 24 10.04 23.86 6.48
CA PRO A 24 11.14 22.97 6.28
C PRO A 24 11.85 23.06 7.61
N SER A 25 11.69 22.06 8.48
CA SER A 25 12.54 21.97 9.66
C SER A 25 13.95 21.93 9.06
N PRO A 26 14.78 22.97 9.25
CA PRO A 26 16.06 23.08 8.55
C PRO A 26 17.05 21.96 8.93
N PHE A 27 16.63 21.06 9.83
CA PHE A 27 17.45 20.06 10.48
C PHE A 27 17.07 18.61 10.16
N LEU A 28 16.00 18.35 9.40
CA LEU A 28 15.59 16.98 9.05
C LEU A 28 15.97 16.63 7.61
N HIS A 29 17.27 16.44 7.38
CA HIS A 29 17.79 15.95 6.10
C HIS A 29 17.32 14.51 5.84
N THR A 30 16.59 14.30 4.75
CA THR A 30 16.22 12.96 4.29
C THR A 30 17.25 12.50 3.26
N PRO A 31 17.99 11.41 3.51
CA PRO A 31 18.98 10.90 2.58
C PRO A 31 18.31 10.43 1.29
N THR A 32 18.98 10.64 0.18
CA THR A 32 18.46 10.28 -1.15
C THR A 32 18.94 8.91 -1.61
N CYS A 33 20.03 8.42 -1.00
CA CYS A 33 20.68 7.18 -1.34
C CYS A 33 21.18 6.42 -0.11
N PHE A 34 21.48 5.14 -0.31
CA PHE A 34 21.96 4.25 0.75
C PHE A 34 23.28 4.73 1.36
N THR A 35 24.22 5.23 0.56
CA THR A 35 25.56 5.65 1.00
C THR A 35 25.54 6.87 1.93
N GLU A 36 24.52 7.73 1.82
CA GLU A 36 24.24 8.80 2.79
C GLU A 36 23.58 8.24 4.04
N ALA A 37 22.53 7.42 3.85
CA ALA A 37 21.71 6.88 4.94
C ALA A 37 22.52 6.01 5.90
N ILE A 38 23.42 5.16 5.38
CA ILE A 38 24.22 4.25 6.19
C ILE A 38 25.17 4.98 7.16
N LYS A 39 25.48 6.27 6.93
CA LYS A 39 26.32 7.05 7.85
C LYS A 39 25.58 7.51 9.10
N LEU A 40 24.25 7.39 9.11
CA LEU A 40 23.37 7.94 10.13
C LEU A 40 22.66 6.81 10.89
N PRO A 41 22.82 6.71 12.22
CA PRO A 41 22.35 5.54 13.00
C PRO A 41 20.83 5.36 12.96
N HIS A 42 20.07 6.45 12.96
CA HIS A 42 18.60 6.38 12.90
C HIS A 42 18.08 5.80 11.56
N TRP A 43 18.82 6.00 10.46
CA TRP A 43 18.46 5.39 9.18
C TRP A 43 18.93 3.94 9.08
N GLN A 44 20.07 3.59 9.68
CA GLN A 44 20.49 2.19 9.83
C GLN A 44 19.42 1.37 10.56
N GLN A 45 18.93 1.89 11.69
CA GLN A 45 17.87 1.26 12.47
C GLN A 45 16.59 1.09 11.63
N ALA A 46 16.15 2.15 10.94
CA ALA A 46 14.96 2.07 10.10
C ALA A 46 15.10 1.04 8.95
N MET A 47 16.30 0.91 8.36
CA MET A 47 16.56 -0.12 7.34
C MET A 47 16.56 -1.52 7.94
N ALA A 48 17.15 -1.70 9.12
CA ALA A 48 17.17 -2.98 9.81
C ALA A 48 15.76 -3.43 10.22
N GLU A 49 14.92 -2.53 10.71
CA GLU A 49 13.51 -2.82 11.02
C GLU A 49 12.73 -3.31 9.79
N GLU A 50 12.85 -2.60 8.65
CA GLU A 50 12.21 -3.01 7.40
C GLU A 50 12.76 -4.36 6.90
N PHE A 51 14.07 -4.55 6.92
CA PHE A 51 14.71 -5.81 6.47
C PHE A 51 14.29 -7.00 7.34
N ASN A 52 14.23 -6.82 8.66
CA ASN A 52 13.79 -7.84 9.61
C ASN A 52 12.32 -8.19 9.39
N ALA A 53 11.46 -7.20 9.16
CA ALA A 53 10.04 -7.43 8.85
C ALA A 53 9.89 -8.26 7.56
N LEU A 54 10.66 -7.95 6.52
CA LEU A 54 10.63 -8.70 5.26
C LEU A 54 11.14 -10.13 5.41
N THR A 55 12.18 -10.33 6.21
CA THR A 55 12.75 -11.65 6.52
C THR A 55 11.77 -12.50 7.33
N GLN A 56 11.16 -11.94 8.37
CA GLN A 56 10.12 -12.61 9.18
C GLN A 56 8.90 -13.01 8.35
N GLN A 57 8.54 -12.19 7.36
CA GLN A 57 7.46 -12.51 6.42
C GLN A 57 7.86 -13.53 5.36
N HIS A 58 9.09 -14.02 5.35
CA HIS A 58 9.63 -14.97 4.38
C HIS A 58 9.40 -14.48 2.94
N THR A 59 9.75 -13.20 2.71
CA THR A 59 9.46 -12.50 1.45
C THR A 59 10.23 -13.07 0.26
N TRP A 60 11.44 -13.61 0.50
CA TRP A 60 12.28 -14.22 -0.52
C TRP A 60 13.09 -15.38 0.04
N ASP A 61 13.52 -16.26 -0.86
CA ASP A 61 14.59 -17.22 -0.60
C ASP A 61 15.90 -16.71 -1.17
N LEU A 62 17.01 -17.05 -0.50
CA LEU A 62 18.33 -16.83 -1.05
C LEU A 62 18.71 -18.04 -1.92
N VAL A 63 19.02 -17.80 -3.19
CA VAL A 63 19.33 -18.85 -4.17
C VAL A 63 20.62 -18.54 -4.93
N PRO A 64 21.36 -19.55 -5.40
CA PRO A 64 22.56 -19.32 -6.18
C PRO A 64 22.25 -18.52 -7.45
N PRO A 65 23.23 -17.73 -7.94
CA PRO A 65 23.06 -16.94 -9.14
C PRO A 65 22.73 -17.84 -10.34
N ASN A 66 21.71 -17.45 -11.11
CA ASN A 66 21.31 -18.11 -12.34
C ASN A 66 21.44 -17.09 -13.49
N SER A 67 22.18 -17.43 -14.54
CA SER A 67 22.40 -16.59 -15.72
C SER A 67 21.19 -16.52 -16.67
N THR A 68 20.21 -17.42 -16.54
CA THR A 68 19.07 -17.53 -17.47
C THR A 68 17.91 -16.60 -17.14
N HIS A 69 17.84 -16.07 -15.91
CA HIS A 69 16.72 -15.21 -15.50
C HIS A 69 17.11 -13.74 -15.42
N ASN A 70 16.14 -12.86 -15.68
CA ASN A 70 16.33 -11.44 -15.49
C ASN A 70 16.51 -11.12 -14.00
N LEU A 71 17.62 -10.45 -13.69
CA LEU A 71 17.95 -10.05 -12.32
C LEU A 71 17.67 -8.57 -12.13
N ILE A 72 16.58 -8.26 -11.42
CA ILE A 72 16.24 -6.86 -11.11
C ILE A 72 17.03 -6.35 -9.91
N GLY A 73 17.26 -5.03 -9.85
CA GLY A 73 17.91 -4.41 -8.71
C GLY A 73 16.94 -4.17 -7.54
N SER A 74 17.51 -3.80 -6.40
CA SER A 74 16.77 -3.28 -5.23
C SER A 74 17.21 -1.85 -4.91
N LYS A 75 16.34 -1.03 -4.34
CA LYS A 75 16.64 0.33 -3.91
C LYS A 75 15.95 0.66 -2.58
N TRP A 76 16.66 1.37 -1.72
CA TRP A 76 16.11 1.95 -0.50
C TRP A 76 15.44 3.31 -0.79
N ILE A 77 14.25 3.52 -0.23
CA ILE A 77 13.54 4.79 -0.22
C ILE A 77 13.42 5.27 1.23
N PHE A 78 13.81 6.51 1.47
CA PHE A 78 13.80 7.12 2.79
C PHE A 78 12.76 8.23 2.87
N ARG A 79 12.05 8.30 4.00
CA ARG A 79 11.09 9.36 4.29
C ARG A 79 11.08 9.68 5.77
N VAL A 80 11.16 10.96 6.11
CA VAL A 80 10.83 11.45 7.45
C VAL A 80 9.31 11.53 7.55
N LYS A 81 8.74 10.94 8.61
CA LYS A 81 7.33 11.09 8.96
C LYS A 81 7.22 12.10 10.10
N LEU A 82 6.31 13.05 9.95
CA LEU A 82 6.00 14.06 10.95
C LEU A 82 4.59 13.83 11.49
N LYS A 83 4.39 14.17 12.76
CA LYS A 83 3.08 14.23 13.41
C LYS A 83 2.31 15.45 12.92
N ALA A 84 1.00 15.50 13.22
CA ALA A 84 0.15 16.63 12.85
C ALA A 84 0.63 17.99 13.42
N ASN A 85 1.34 17.96 14.55
CA ASN A 85 1.96 19.14 15.17
C ASN A 85 3.34 19.50 14.58
N GLY A 86 3.78 18.83 13.51
CA GLY A 86 5.06 19.09 12.85
C GLY A 86 6.30 18.44 13.50
N THR A 87 6.14 17.79 14.65
CA THR A 87 7.26 17.08 15.31
C THR A 87 7.59 15.76 14.62
N LEU A 88 8.81 15.27 14.79
CA LEU A 88 9.25 13.99 14.25
C LEU A 88 8.37 12.85 14.80
N ASP A 89 7.76 12.09 13.90
CA ASP A 89 7.06 10.85 14.22
C ASP A 89 8.02 9.67 14.15
N LYS A 90 8.62 9.44 12.98
CA LYS A 90 9.60 8.37 12.75
C LYS A 90 10.39 8.57 11.47
N TYR A 91 11.56 7.92 11.42
CA TYR A 91 12.29 7.68 10.18
C TYR A 91 11.72 6.41 9.52
N LYS A 92 11.44 6.48 8.22
CA LYS A 92 10.90 5.35 7.46
C LYS A 92 11.84 5.01 6.31
N ALA A 93 12.46 3.84 6.37
CA ALA A 93 13.12 3.22 5.23
C ALA A 93 12.17 2.20 4.60
N GLN A 94 12.20 2.07 3.27
CA GLN A 94 11.42 1.07 2.54
C GLN A 94 12.30 0.44 1.48
N LEU A 95 12.28 -0.88 1.42
CA LEU A 95 12.95 -1.62 0.35
C LEU A 95 12.00 -1.71 -0.85
N VAL A 96 12.53 -1.38 -2.03
CA VAL A 96 11.76 -1.33 -3.28
C VAL A 96 12.51 -2.10 -4.37
N ALA A 97 11.81 -2.99 -5.05
CA ALA A 97 12.30 -3.69 -6.23
C ALA A 97 12.32 -2.71 -7.42
N GLN A 98 13.37 -2.77 -8.25
CA GLN A 98 13.48 -1.97 -9.46
C GLN A 98 12.61 -2.54 -10.59
N GLY A 99 11.30 -2.59 -10.39
CA GLY A 99 10.37 -3.24 -11.32
C GLY A 99 10.28 -2.57 -12.70
N PHE A 100 10.81 -1.35 -12.87
CA PHE A 100 10.97 -0.74 -14.18
C PHE A 100 11.95 -1.52 -15.09
N LYS A 101 12.81 -2.37 -14.52
CA LYS A 101 13.70 -3.29 -15.25
C LYS A 101 13.07 -4.67 -15.53
N GLN A 102 11.83 -4.91 -15.10
CA GLN A 102 11.12 -6.15 -15.40
C GLN A 102 10.72 -6.21 -16.89
N GLN A 103 10.73 -7.43 -17.44
CA GLN A 103 10.36 -7.73 -18.82
C GLN A 103 9.00 -8.43 -18.87
N HIS A 104 8.13 -7.96 -19.76
CA HIS A 104 6.82 -8.56 -19.98
C HIS A 104 6.97 -9.95 -20.62
N GLY A 105 6.14 -10.92 -20.20
CA GLY A 105 6.22 -12.31 -20.67
C GLY A 105 7.33 -13.13 -19.99
N ILE A 106 8.13 -12.52 -19.11
CA ILE A 106 9.17 -13.20 -18.34
C ILE A 106 8.95 -12.96 -16.84
N ASP A 107 8.95 -11.69 -16.41
CA ASP A 107 8.86 -11.31 -14.99
C ASP A 107 7.44 -10.95 -14.56
N PHE A 108 6.55 -10.68 -15.53
CA PHE A 108 5.15 -10.40 -15.32
C PHE A 108 4.34 -10.57 -16.61
N ASP A 109 3.11 -11.05 -16.48
CA ASP A 109 2.15 -11.08 -17.58
C ASP A 109 1.08 -10.01 -17.41
N GLN A 110 0.43 -9.97 -16.25
CA GLN A 110 -0.61 -9.00 -15.95
C GLN A 110 -0.13 -8.01 -14.89
N THR A 111 -0.48 -6.74 -15.09
CA THR A 111 -0.15 -5.66 -14.14
C THR A 111 -1.37 -4.84 -13.74
N PHE A 112 -2.50 -5.07 -14.40
CA PHE A 112 -3.68 -4.24 -14.22
C PHE A 112 -4.32 -4.54 -12.87
N SER A 113 -4.30 -3.53 -11.98
CA SER A 113 -5.04 -3.56 -10.74
C SER A 113 -6.22 -2.58 -10.80
N PRO A 114 -7.44 -3.04 -10.49
CA PRO A 114 -8.62 -2.21 -10.59
C PRO A 114 -8.65 -1.11 -9.49
N VAL A 115 -8.52 0.17 -9.86
CA VAL A 115 -8.59 1.32 -8.92
C VAL A 115 -10.01 1.89 -8.81
N ILE A 116 -10.56 2.00 -7.60
CA ILE A 116 -11.93 2.52 -7.41
C ILE A 116 -12.04 3.98 -7.85
N LYS A 117 -13.10 4.32 -8.59
CA LYS A 117 -13.33 5.69 -9.04
C LYS A 117 -13.88 6.53 -7.88
N HIS A 118 -13.51 7.81 -7.82
CA HIS A 118 -14.06 8.74 -6.82
C HIS A 118 -15.59 8.85 -6.88
N ALA A 119 -16.20 8.70 -8.06
CA ALA A 119 -17.65 8.67 -8.20
C ALA A 119 -18.26 7.52 -7.38
N THR A 120 -17.73 6.30 -7.50
CA THR A 120 -18.20 5.12 -6.73
C THR A 120 -18.04 5.35 -5.22
N ILE A 121 -16.90 5.89 -4.77
CA ILE A 121 -16.69 6.20 -3.35
C ILE A 121 -17.77 7.18 -2.86
N ARG A 122 -18.00 8.27 -3.60
CA ARG A 122 -19.01 9.28 -3.24
C ARG A 122 -20.40 8.66 -3.19
N THR A 123 -20.77 7.84 -4.16
CA THR A 123 -22.07 7.15 -4.19
C THR A 123 -22.26 6.27 -2.95
N VAL A 124 -21.27 5.45 -2.58
CA VAL A 124 -21.35 4.59 -1.38
C VAL A 124 -21.49 5.44 -0.11
N LEU A 125 -20.72 6.52 0.02
CA LEU A 125 -20.82 7.44 1.15
C LEU A 125 -22.19 8.14 1.22
N THR A 126 -22.74 8.59 0.09
CA THR A 126 -24.06 9.20 0.03
C THR A 126 -25.14 8.22 0.49
N ILE A 127 -25.11 6.97 0.01
CA ILE A 127 -26.06 5.92 0.42
C ILE A 127 -25.94 5.66 1.93
N ALA A 128 -24.73 5.56 2.46
CA ALA A 128 -24.51 5.34 3.88
C ALA A 128 -25.07 6.48 4.73
N VAL A 129 -24.83 7.74 4.34
CA VAL A 129 -25.37 8.92 5.05
C VAL A 129 -26.89 8.97 4.98
N SER A 130 -27.48 8.76 3.80
CA SER A 130 -28.94 8.77 3.60
C SER A 130 -29.65 7.70 4.44
N ASN A 131 -29.04 6.54 4.62
CA ASN A 131 -29.58 5.44 5.43
C ASN A 131 -29.07 5.41 6.87
N LYS A 132 -28.30 6.42 7.29
CA LYS A 132 -27.68 6.49 8.63
C LYS A 132 -26.83 5.25 8.98
N TRP A 133 -26.16 4.65 8.00
CA TRP A 133 -25.28 3.50 8.20
C TRP A 133 -23.96 3.92 8.85
N SER A 134 -23.46 3.09 9.76
CA SER A 134 -22.13 3.25 10.33
C SER A 134 -21.06 2.90 9.29
N LEU A 135 -20.01 3.72 9.22
CA LEU A 135 -18.88 3.54 8.30
C LEU A 135 -17.62 3.23 9.09
N ARG A 136 -16.89 2.19 8.66
CA ARG A 136 -15.58 1.84 9.21
C ARG A 136 -14.54 1.82 8.09
N GLN A 137 -13.38 2.39 8.37
CA GLN A 137 -12.24 2.38 7.47
C GLN A 137 -11.15 1.49 8.04
N LEU A 138 -10.60 0.62 7.20
CA LEU A 138 -9.46 -0.23 7.52
C LEU A 138 -8.30 0.14 6.62
N ASP A 139 -7.14 0.42 7.21
CA ASP A 139 -5.89 0.62 6.49
C ASP A 139 -4.98 -0.60 6.73
N VAL A 140 -4.70 -1.36 5.67
CA VAL A 140 -3.89 -2.57 5.77
C VAL A 140 -2.41 -2.20 5.65
N LYS A 141 -1.70 -2.34 6.76
CA LYS A 141 -0.24 -2.21 6.77
C LYS A 141 0.38 -3.25 5.84
N ASN A 142 1.35 -2.82 5.03
CA ASN A 142 2.14 -3.71 4.18
C ASN A 142 1.30 -4.53 3.19
N ALA A 143 0.21 -3.95 2.69
CA ALA A 143 -0.71 -4.56 1.71
C ALA A 143 0.01 -5.35 0.60
N PHE A 144 1.02 -4.76 -0.05
CA PHE A 144 1.72 -5.44 -1.13
C PHE A 144 2.54 -6.65 -0.68
N PHE A 145 3.00 -6.74 0.56
CA PHE A 145 3.74 -7.92 1.03
C PHE A 145 2.84 -9.13 1.26
N ASN A 146 1.52 -8.96 1.29
CA ASN A 146 0.58 -10.06 1.41
C ASN A 146 0.16 -10.64 0.05
N GLY A 147 0.48 -9.95 -1.06
CA GLY A 147 0.22 -10.44 -2.41
C GLY A 147 1.11 -11.64 -2.74
N THR A 148 0.50 -12.67 -3.33
CA THR A 148 1.22 -13.84 -3.83
C THR A 148 1.66 -13.58 -5.26
N LEU A 149 2.93 -13.81 -5.57
CA LEU A 149 3.44 -13.72 -6.94
C LEU A 149 3.15 -15.02 -7.69
N SER A 150 2.64 -14.90 -8.92
CA SER A 150 2.47 -16.07 -9.81
C SER A 150 3.75 -16.34 -10.59
N GLU A 151 4.47 -15.28 -10.95
CA GLU A 151 5.72 -15.32 -11.69
C GLU A 151 6.93 -15.38 -10.75
N VAL A 152 8.03 -15.94 -11.24
CA VAL A 152 9.29 -15.99 -10.51
C VAL A 152 10.10 -14.74 -10.80
N VAL A 153 10.31 -13.90 -9.77
CA VAL A 153 11.11 -12.68 -9.89
C VAL A 153 12.37 -12.79 -9.04
N TYR A 154 13.52 -12.50 -9.65
CA TYR A 154 14.81 -12.48 -8.97
C TYR A 154 15.30 -11.06 -8.75
N MET A 155 15.67 -10.75 -7.51
CA MET A 155 16.15 -9.43 -7.10
C MET A 155 17.57 -9.53 -6.52
N LYS A 156 18.41 -8.53 -6.79
CA LYS A 156 19.69 -8.36 -6.09
C LYS A 156 19.45 -8.17 -4.59
N GLN A 157 20.39 -8.65 -3.78
CA GLN A 157 20.35 -8.42 -2.35
C GLN A 157 20.38 -6.91 -2.05
N PRO A 158 19.63 -6.44 -1.03
CA PRO A 158 19.62 -5.04 -0.62
C PRO A 158 21.02 -4.55 -0.24
N ALA A 159 21.36 -3.34 -0.70
CA ALA A 159 22.61 -2.69 -0.31
C ALA A 159 22.68 -2.55 1.22
N GLY A 160 23.80 -2.96 1.81
CA GLY A 160 24.03 -3.00 3.25
C GLY A 160 23.52 -4.24 3.98
N PHE A 161 22.83 -5.14 3.28
CA PHE A 161 22.19 -6.33 3.84
C PHE A 161 22.46 -7.58 2.97
N THR A 162 23.66 -7.66 2.41
CA THR A 162 24.14 -8.84 1.68
C THR A 162 24.53 -9.94 2.68
N HIS A 163 24.13 -11.18 2.41
CA HIS A 163 24.46 -12.32 3.24
C HIS A 163 25.99 -12.55 3.26
N PRO A 164 26.61 -12.71 4.45
CA PRO A 164 28.07 -12.84 4.57
C PRO A 164 28.61 -14.08 3.85
N ASP A 165 27.97 -15.24 4.04
CA ASP A 165 28.42 -16.50 3.43
C ASP A 165 28.04 -16.65 1.95
N PHE A 166 27.06 -15.87 1.50
CA PHE A 166 26.44 -16.01 0.18
C PHE A 166 26.34 -14.66 -0.54
N PRO A 167 27.46 -13.97 -0.78
CA PRO A 167 27.45 -12.60 -1.30
C PRO A 167 26.96 -12.50 -2.74
N THR A 168 27.12 -13.57 -3.52
CA THR A 168 26.73 -13.63 -4.93
C THR A 168 25.30 -14.14 -5.15
N HIS A 169 24.64 -14.62 -4.10
CA HIS A 169 23.28 -15.15 -4.22
C HIS A 169 22.26 -14.05 -4.51
N HIS A 170 21.09 -14.47 -5.00
CA HIS A 170 19.99 -13.59 -5.37
C HIS A 170 18.75 -13.90 -4.53
N CYS A 171 17.92 -12.90 -4.33
CA CYS A 171 16.63 -13.03 -3.66
C CYS A 171 15.59 -13.51 -4.68
N LYS A 172 15.14 -14.76 -4.58
CA LYS A 172 13.97 -15.26 -5.30
C LYS A 172 12.72 -14.83 -4.54
N LEU A 173 11.97 -13.87 -5.07
CA LEU A 173 10.79 -13.33 -4.38
C LEU A 173 9.67 -14.37 -4.32
N ARG A 174 9.16 -14.61 -3.11
CA ARG A 174 7.94 -15.42 -2.85
C ARG A 174 6.69 -14.56 -2.77
N LYS A 175 6.86 -13.31 -2.31
CA LYS A 175 5.79 -12.35 -2.07
C LYS A 175 6.02 -11.10 -2.89
N SER A 176 4.95 -10.39 -3.24
CA SER A 176 5.10 -9.13 -3.96
C SER A 176 5.77 -8.07 -3.08
N LEU A 177 6.64 -7.27 -3.70
CA LEU A 177 7.37 -6.19 -3.04
C LEU A 177 7.01 -4.85 -3.69
N TYR A 178 7.24 -3.74 -2.98
CA TYR A 178 7.08 -2.41 -3.56
C TYR A 178 7.89 -2.28 -4.85
N GLY A 179 7.34 -1.57 -5.83
CA GLY A 179 8.04 -1.27 -7.09
C GLY A 179 7.95 -2.37 -8.15
N LEU A 180 7.49 -3.58 -7.82
CA LEU A 180 7.11 -4.57 -8.83
C LEU A 180 5.87 -4.10 -9.60
N LYS A 181 5.84 -4.34 -10.91
CA LYS A 181 4.74 -3.91 -11.78
C LYS A 181 3.41 -4.59 -11.43
N GLN A 182 3.45 -5.87 -11.04
CA GLN A 182 2.28 -6.68 -10.71
C GLN A 182 1.85 -6.61 -9.24
N ALA A 183 2.61 -5.94 -8.35
CA ALA A 183 2.31 -5.90 -6.92
C ALA A 183 0.88 -5.40 -6.59
N PRO A 184 0.36 -4.33 -7.23
CA PRO A 184 -1.02 -3.90 -6.99
C PRO A 184 -2.07 -4.94 -7.38
N GLN A 185 -1.82 -5.74 -8.42
CA GLN A 185 -2.73 -6.78 -8.87
C GLN A 185 -2.70 -7.99 -7.93
N ALA A 186 -1.50 -8.44 -7.56
CA ALA A 186 -1.31 -9.55 -6.62
C ALA A 186 -2.02 -9.27 -5.27
N TRP A 187 -1.94 -8.03 -4.78
CA TRP A 187 -2.67 -7.62 -3.59
C TRP A 187 -4.20 -7.66 -3.80
N PHE A 188 -4.69 -7.09 -4.91
CA PHE A 188 -6.12 -7.09 -5.19
C PHE A 188 -6.70 -8.50 -5.29
N GLN A 189 -6.01 -9.43 -5.95
CA GLN A 189 -6.42 -10.83 -6.05
C GLN A 189 -6.50 -11.47 -4.66
N LYS A 190 -5.48 -11.29 -3.83
CA LYS A 190 -5.43 -11.85 -2.46
C LYS A 190 -6.58 -11.34 -1.59
N VAL A 191 -6.83 -10.03 -1.60
CA VAL A 191 -7.92 -9.42 -0.82
C VAL A 191 -9.27 -9.87 -1.35
N SER A 192 -9.46 -9.86 -2.66
CA SER A 192 -10.73 -10.26 -3.26
C SER A 192 -11.06 -11.70 -2.92
N SER A 193 -10.11 -12.63 -3.05
CA SER A 193 -10.32 -14.02 -2.67
C SER A 193 -10.69 -14.18 -1.19
N TYR A 194 -10.06 -13.41 -0.31
CA TYR A 194 -10.36 -13.43 1.12
C TYR A 194 -11.75 -12.88 1.42
N ILE A 195 -12.10 -11.72 0.87
CA ILE A 195 -13.43 -11.10 1.06
C ILE A 195 -14.55 -12.02 0.54
N LEU A 196 -14.33 -12.67 -0.61
CA LEU A 196 -15.28 -13.65 -1.14
C LEU A 196 -15.42 -14.87 -0.22
N SER A 197 -14.33 -15.37 0.37
CA SER A 197 -14.40 -16.50 1.31
C SER A 197 -15.14 -16.17 2.61
N GLU A 198 -15.19 -14.89 3.00
CA GLU A 198 -15.98 -14.40 4.14
C GLU A 198 -17.47 -14.20 3.80
N GLY A 199 -17.92 -14.63 2.61
CA GLY A 199 -19.33 -14.63 2.22
C GLY A 199 -19.82 -13.35 1.54
N PHE A 200 -18.92 -12.44 1.17
CA PHE A 200 -19.30 -11.28 0.38
C PHE A 200 -19.41 -11.64 -1.11
N ASP A 201 -20.33 -10.97 -1.80
CA ASP A 201 -20.50 -11.04 -3.24
C ASP A 201 -19.89 -9.82 -3.94
N GLN A 202 -19.19 -10.07 -5.05
CA GLN A 202 -18.71 -9.00 -5.91
C GLN A 202 -19.86 -8.39 -6.72
N THR A 203 -19.96 -7.06 -6.70
CA THR A 203 -21.02 -6.34 -7.42
C THR A 203 -20.74 -6.34 -8.91
N ARG A 204 -21.74 -6.72 -9.73
CA ARG A 204 -21.63 -6.75 -11.20
C ARG A 204 -21.37 -5.38 -11.85
N LEU A 205 -21.86 -4.31 -11.22
CA LEU A 205 -21.71 -2.93 -11.70
C LEU A 205 -20.33 -2.33 -11.38
N PHE A 206 -19.69 -2.84 -10.33
CA PHE A 206 -18.41 -2.34 -9.85
C PHE A 206 -17.58 -3.52 -9.36
N ASN A 207 -16.63 -3.99 -10.17
CA ASN A 207 -15.73 -5.11 -9.87
C ASN A 207 -14.82 -4.89 -8.64
N LYS A 208 -15.05 -3.84 -7.86
CA LYS A 208 -14.26 -3.39 -6.70
C LYS A 208 -15.13 -3.22 -5.46
N LEU A 209 -16.45 -3.37 -5.60
CA LEU A 209 -17.40 -3.24 -4.51
C LEU A 209 -17.91 -4.64 -4.18
N PHE A 210 -17.61 -5.07 -2.96
CA PHE A 210 -18.12 -6.31 -2.40
C PHE A 210 -19.25 -5.97 -1.42
N LYS A 211 -20.31 -6.77 -1.43
CA LYS A 211 -21.47 -6.59 -0.55
C LYS A 211 -21.84 -7.92 0.09
N ILE A 212 -22.33 -7.88 1.32
CA ILE A 212 -22.98 -9.01 1.97
C ILE A 212 -24.35 -8.51 2.42
N ILE A 213 -25.39 -9.30 2.21
CA ILE A 213 -26.75 -8.98 2.66
C ILE A 213 -27.08 -9.95 3.77
N PHE A 214 -27.17 -9.45 4.99
CA PHE A 214 -27.77 -10.20 6.09
C PHE A 214 -29.27 -10.11 5.93
N LEU A 215 -29.90 -11.19 5.48
CA LEU A 215 -31.35 -11.32 5.61
C LEU A 215 -31.63 -11.49 7.10
N ALA A 216 -32.17 -10.46 7.74
CA ALA A 216 -32.75 -10.61 9.06
C ALA A 216 -33.89 -11.63 8.92
N GLY A 217 -33.69 -12.83 9.48
CA GLY A 217 -34.78 -13.77 9.66
C GLY A 217 -35.85 -13.14 10.56
N PRO A 218 -37.11 -13.59 10.48
CA PRO A 218 -38.20 -13.04 11.29
C PRO A 218 -37.96 -13.12 12.81
N ASP A 219 -37.01 -13.93 13.29
CA ASP A 219 -36.85 -14.30 14.70
C ASP A 219 -35.41 -14.15 15.23
N SER A 220 -34.88 -12.93 15.28
CA SER A 220 -33.75 -12.67 16.17
C SER A 220 -33.94 -11.36 16.90
N GLY A 221 -34.70 -11.43 17.99
CA GLY A 221 -34.71 -10.43 19.04
C GLY A 221 -33.30 -10.30 19.61
N ILE A 222 -32.59 -9.27 19.19
CA ILE A 222 -31.44 -8.73 19.92
C ILE A 222 -31.89 -7.36 20.40
N GLY A 223 -32.21 -7.32 21.69
CA GLY A 223 -32.65 -6.13 22.40
C GLY A 223 -31.60 -5.02 22.38
N CYS A 224 -32.12 -3.80 22.43
CA CYS A 224 -31.41 -2.52 22.53
C CYS A 224 -30.33 -2.48 23.61
#